data_AF-A0A529WPQ7-F1
#
_entry.id   AF-A0A529WPQ7-F1
#
_cell.length_a   1.000
_cell.length_b   1.000
_cell.length_c   1.000
_cell.angle_alpha   90.00
_cell.angle_beta   90.00
_cell.angle_gamma   90.00
#
_symmetry.space_group_name_H-M   'P 1'
#
loop_
_entity.id
_entity.type
_entity.pdbx_description
1 polymer ?
#
loop_
_entity_poly.entity_id
_entity_poly.type
_entity_poly.pdbx_seq_one_letter_code
_entity_poly.pdbx_strand_id
1 'polypeptide(L)'
;MSRRAGAVSRIFVAVLSHGLALAGVTALGALATPAFAGDYALCFGDESGDQGSDQKEANVDQAAVDQRIAACTAIAEDDTQAQRQRIKAYFYRGSARDDKEDWDGAIADYNQAIALDPKATSALFNRGTDWSNKGDYDRAIADFNIVISLEPS
;
A
#
# COMPACT_ATOMS: atom_id res chain seq x y z
N MET A 1 -77.02 4.08 -20.63
CA MET A 1 -78.09 3.35 -19.92
C MET A 1 -77.45 2.52 -18.81
N SER A 2 -77.91 2.65 -17.56
CA SER A 2 -77.98 1.58 -16.53
C SER A 2 -76.63 1.02 -16.00
N ARG A 3 -76.27 1.01 -14.71
CA ARG A 3 -77.04 1.03 -13.45
C ARG A 3 -76.11 1.37 -12.26
N ARG A 4 -76.76 1.79 -11.17
CA ARG A 4 -76.26 2.18 -9.83
C ARG A 4 -75.75 1.00 -8.98
N ALA A 5 -74.87 1.31 -8.02
CA ALA A 5 -74.85 0.90 -6.59
C ALA A 5 -73.38 0.93 -6.12
N GLY A 6 -72.94 1.59 -5.05
CA GLY A 6 -73.60 1.87 -3.77
C GLY A 6 -73.02 0.93 -2.71
N ALA A 7 -71.93 1.32 -2.04
CA ALA A 7 -71.52 0.76 -0.74
C ALA A 7 -70.44 1.64 -0.10
N VAL A 8 -70.86 2.45 0.87
CA VAL A 8 -70.01 3.05 1.90
C VAL A 8 -69.72 1.95 2.91
N SER A 9 -68.45 1.63 3.17
CA SER A 9 -68.08 0.82 4.33
C SER A 9 -66.95 1.50 5.10
N ARG A 10 -67.17 1.55 6.41
CA ARG A 10 -66.45 2.31 7.41
C ARG A 10 -65.16 1.58 7.81
N ILE A 11 -64.10 2.37 7.96
CA ILE A 11 -63.08 2.35 9.03
C ILE A 11 -62.71 0.97 9.59
N PHE A 12 -61.45 0.57 9.37
CA PHE A 12 -60.61 0.03 10.43
C PHE A 12 -59.22 0.66 10.31
N VAL A 13 -58.93 1.64 11.17
CA VAL A 13 -57.56 2.06 11.45
C VAL A 13 -56.99 0.98 12.37
N ALA A 14 -56.20 0.06 11.80
CA ALA A 14 -55.35 -0.83 12.58
C ALA A 14 -54.06 -0.07 12.93
N VAL A 15 -54.00 0.44 14.15
CA VAL A 15 -52.75 0.83 14.79
C VAL A 15 -51.97 -0.47 15.06
N LEU A 16 -50.98 -0.73 14.22
CA LEU A 16 -49.88 -1.64 14.53
C LEU A 16 -48.66 -0.79 14.85
N SER A 17 -48.56 -0.47 16.13
CA SER A 17 -47.27 -0.25 16.78
C SER A 17 -46.42 -1.52 16.66
N HIS A 18 -45.10 -1.34 16.81
CA HIS A 18 -44.02 -2.34 16.88
C HIS A 18 -43.17 -2.49 15.61
N GLY A 19 -42.10 -1.68 15.58
CA GLY A 19 -40.75 -2.22 15.37
C GLY A 19 -40.26 -2.35 13.94
N LEU A 20 -40.00 -1.23 13.25
CA LEU A 20 -38.97 -1.24 12.22
C LEU A 20 -37.60 -1.22 12.91
N ALA A 21 -37.01 -2.41 13.05
CA ALA A 21 -35.58 -2.54 13.19
C ALA A 21 -34.94 -2.04 11.89
N LEU A 22 -34.46 -0.79 11.88
CA LEU A 22 -33.50 -0.32 10.89
C LEU A 22 -32.16 -1.01 11.17
N ALA A 23 -32.05 -2.26 10.73
CA ALA A 23 -30.78 -2.84 10.33
C ALA A 23 -30.42 -2.17 8.99
N GLY A 24 -29.74 -1.02 9.07
CA GLY A 24 -29.53 -0.16 7.92
C GLY A 24 -28.20 0.58 7.99
N VAL A 25 -27.14 -0.13 7.59
CA VAL A 25 -25.91 0.41 6.98
C VAL A 25 -25.16 1.44 7.83
N THR A 26 -24.19 0.96 8.60
CA THR A 26 -22.87 1.61 8.60
C THR A 26 -21.89 0.63 7.98
N ALA A 27 -21.90 0.59 6.64
CA ALA A 27 -20.76 0.09 5.90
C ALA A 27 -19.54 0.85 6.42
N LEU A 28 -18.52 0.08 6.81
CA LEU A 28 -17.20 0.56 7.16
C LEU A 28 -16.67 1.42 6.01
N GLY A 29 -16.85 2.73 6.11
CA GLY A 29 -15.90 3.65 5.52
C GLY A 29 -14.69 3.62 6.41
N ALA A 30 -13.74 2.72 6.13
CA ALA A 30 -12.39 2.88 6.65
C ALA A 30 -11.92 4.24 6.14
N LEU A 31 -12.08 5.28 6.97
CA LEU A 31 -11.39 6.53 6.76
C LEU A 31 -9.92 6.13 6.81
N ALA A 32 -9.30 6.00 5.63
CA ALA A 32 -7.86 5.93 5.51
C ALA A 32 -7.35 7.20 6.19
N THR A 33 -6.93 7.05 7.44
CA THR A 33 -6.33 8.16 8.17
C THR A 33 -5.09 8.52 7.37
N PRO A 34 -4.93 9.78 6.94
CA PRO A 34 -3.76 10.17 6.17
C PRO A 34 -2.51 9.82 6.98
N ALA A 35 -1.50 9.28 6.32
CA ALA A 35 -0.23 8.94 6.96
C ALA A 35 0.28 10.16 7.76
N PHE A 36 0.52 9.96 9.06
CA PHE A 36 0.94 11.04 9.94
C PHE A 36 2.47 11.16 9.94
N ALA A 37 3.02 12.25 10.47
CA ALA A 37 4.46 12.50 10.51
C ALA A 37 5.30 11.32 11.07
N GLY A 38 4.71 10.51 11.97
CA GLY A 38 5.33 9.28 12.47
C GLY A 38 5.53 8.19 11.40
N ASP A 39 4.56 8.00 10.50
CA ASP A 39 4.67 7.01 9.41
C ASP A 39 5.77 7.40 8.42
N TYR A 40 5.89 8.70 8.17
CA TYR A 40 6.96 9.24 7.34
C TYR A 40 8.35 8.98 7.93
N ALA A 41 8.53 9.21 9.22
CA ALA A 41 9.79 8.95 9.92
C ALA A 41 10.13 7.45 9.94
N LEU A 42 9.15 6.59 10.22
CA LEU A 42 9.35 5.13 10.24
C LEU A 42 9.67 4.58 8.84
N CYS A 43 8.99 5.08 7.81
CA CYS A 43 9.19 4.62 6.45
C CYS A 43 10.51 5.12 5.85
N PHE A 44 10.76 6.43 5.89
CA PHE A 44 11.89 7.05 5.19
C PHE A 44 13.15 7.17 6.04
N GLY A 45 13.05 6.97 7.35
CA GLY A 45 14.08 7.36 8.30
C GLY A 45 14.01 8.85 8.61
N ASP A 46 14.63 9.24 9.71
CA ASP A 46 14.91 10.61 10.07
C ASP A 46 16.01 11.19 9.16
N GLU A 47 15.80 12.40 8.63
CA GLU A 47 16.76 13.09 7.75
C GLU A 47 18.10 13.44 8.44
N SER A 48 18.23 13.16 9.74
CA SER A 48 19.48 13.19 10.49
C SER A 48 20.35 12.01 10.09
N GLY A 49 21.20 12.22 9.08
CA GLY A 49 22.23 11.29 8.67
C GLY A 49 23.20 10.92 9.79
N ASP A 50 22.81 9.98 10.64
CA ASP A 50 23.72 9.15 11.41
C ASP A 50 23.84 7.83 10.65
N GLN A 51 24.88 7.73 9.82
CA GLN A 51 25.35 6.45 9.32
C GLN A 51 25.90 5.68 10.51
N GLY A 52 25.03 4.94 11.19
CA GLY A 52 25.41 3.82 12.03
C GLY A 52 25.96 2.71 11.14
N SER A 53 27.17 2.91 10.62
CA SER A 53 28.01 1.92 9.93
C SER A 53 28.56 0.88 10.89
N ASP A 54 27.78 0.46 11.88
CA ASP A 54 28.12 -0.65 12.74
C ASP A 54 27.44 -1.87 12.16
N GLN A 55 28.17 -2.52 11.27
CA GLN A 55 27.98 -3.92 10.95
C GLN A 55 27.94 -4.71 12.27
N LYS A 56 26.75 -4.90 12.79
CA LYS A 56 26.45 -5.98 13.72
C LYS A 56 25.36 -6.82 13.09
N GLU A 57 25.78 -7.56 12.07
CA GLU A 57 25.12 -8.78 11.60
C GLU A 57 25.00 -9.76 12.79
N ALA A 58 23.95 -9.63 13.59
CA ALA A 58 23.44 -10.66 14.50
C ALA A 58 22.12 -10.16 15.13
N ASN A 59 21.01 -10.58 14.52
CA ASN A 59 19.61 -10.19 14.78
C ASN A 59 19.21 -8.87 14.13
N VAL A 60 18.79 -8.94 12.86
CA VAL A 60 17.84 -7.98 12.30
C VAL A 60 16.70 -7.84 13.32
N ASP A 61 16.50 -6.63 13.85
CA ASP A 61 15.34 -6.37 14.69
C ASP A 61 14.10 -6.44 13.79
N GLN A 62 13.56 -7.64 13.68
CA GLN A 62 12.43 -7.95 12.82
C GLN A 62 11.24 -7.05 13.11
N ALA A 63 11.09 -6.60 14.37
CA ALA A 63 10.03 -5.68 14.74
C ALA A 63 10.24 -4.30 14.11
N ALA A 64 11.47 -3.81 14.02
CA ALA A 64 11.78 -2.55 13.34
C ALA A 64 11.51 -2.65 11.82
N VAL A 65 11.86 -3.78 11.20
CA VAL A 65 11.56 -4.02 9.78
C VAL A 65 10.06 -4.09 9.52
N ASP A 66 9.31 -4.81 10.37
CA ASP A 66 7.85 -4.91 10.27
C ASP A 66 7.17 -3.54 10.45
N GLN A 67 7.66 -2.71 11.37
CA GLN A 67 7.19 -1.33 11.54
C GLN A 67 7.43 -0.49 10.29
N ARG A 68 8.62 -0.59 9.68
CA ARG A 68 8.92 0.11 8.43
C ARG A 68 8.02 -0.35 7.28
N ILE A 69 7.79 -1.66 7.15
CA ILE A 69 6.87 -2.21 6.13
C ILE A 69 5.46 -1.65 6.31
N ALA A 70 4.95 -1.61 7.56
CA ALA A 70 3.62 -1.09 7.85
C ALA A 70 3.52 0.42 7.55
N ALA A 71 4.50 1.20 7.99
CA ALA A 71 4.54 2.64 7.76
C ALA A 71 4.62 2.99 6.27
N CYS A 72 5.50 2.32 5.53
CA CYS A 72 5.60 2.52 4.09
C CYS A 72 4.34 2.06 3.34
N THR A 73 3.65 1.03 3.82
CA THR A 73 2.36 0.59 3.23
C THR A 73 1.32 1.71 3.29
N ALA A 74 1.19 2.38 4.43
CA ALA A 74 0.25 3.48 4.59
C ALA A 74 0.51 4.63 3.61
N ILE A 75 1.77 4.92 3.27
CA ILE A 75 2.14 6.00 2.34
C ILE A 75 2.05 5.55 0.88
N ALA A 76 2.51 4.33 0.56
CA ALA A 76 2.60 3.85 -0.82
C ALA A 76 1.22 3.62 -1.45
N GLU A 77 0.27 3.12 -0.64
CA GLU A 77 -1.07 2.73 -1.08
C GLU A 77 -2.09 3.86 -0.95
N ASP A 78 -1.73 4.96 -0.31
CA ASP A 78 -2.57 6.17 -0.22
C ASP A 78 -2.41 7.02 -1.50
N ASP A 79 -3.45 7.03 -2.33
CA ASP A 79 -3.50 7.74 -3.61
C ASP A 79 -3.59 9.27 -3.45
N THR A 80 -3.85 9.77 -2.23
CA THR A 80 -3.82 11.20 -1.92
C THR A 80 -2.39 11.73 -1.73
N GLN A 81 -1.42 10.84 -1.51
CA GLN A 81 -0.03 11.22 -1.35
C GLN A 81 0.60 11.66 -2.67
N ALA A 82 1.52 12.61 -2.58
CA ALA A 82 2.29 13.03 -3.75
C ALA A 82 2.99 11.81 -4.38
N GLN A 83 2.90 11.67 -5.70
CA GLN A 83 3.45 10.51 -6.42
C GLN A 83 4.92 10.22 -6.06
N ARG A 84 5.73 11.26 -5.86
CA ARG A 84 7.12 11.13 -5.40
C ARG A 84 7.27 10.40 -4.06
N GLN A 85 6.34 10.61 -3.13
CA GLN A 85 6.35 9.93 -1.83
C GLN A 85 5.89 8.49 -1.96
N ARG A 86 4.91 8.23 -2.83
CA ARG A 86 4.47 6.87 -3.13
C ARG A 86 5.60 6.04 -3.75
N ILE A 87 6.33 6.61 -4.73
CA ILE A 87 7.52 5.98 -5.34
C ILE A 87 8.55 5.62 -4.25
N LYS A 88 8.90 6.60 -3.40
CA LYS A 88 9.83 6.36 -2.29
C LYS A 88 9.32 5.29 -1.32
N ALA A 89 8.04 5.32 -0.95
CA ALA A 89 7.46 4.38 0.00
C ALA A 89 7.44 2.95 -0.54
N TYR A 90 7.09 2.75 -1.82
CA TYR A 90 7.27 1.45 -2.45
C TYR A 90 8.73 1.00 -2.43
N PHE A 91 9.68 1.88 -2.77
CA PHE A 91 11.11 1.54 -2.73
C PHE A 91 11.58 1.11 -1.31
N TYR A 92 11.26 1.89 -0.28
CA TYR A 92 11.69 1.56 1.09
C TYR A 92 10.97 0.34 1.68
N ARG A 93 9.70 0.11 1.32
CA ARG A 93 9.00 -1.14 1.69
C ARG A 93 9.65 -2.35 1.02
N GLY A 94 10.01 -2.21 -0.25
CA GLY A 94 10.73 -3.24 -0.99
C GLY A 94 12.08 -3.56 -0.36
N SER A 95 12.86 -2.54 -0.02
CA SER A 95 14.15 -2.71 0.67
C SER A 95 14.01 -3.41 2.03
N ALA A 96 12.98 -3.06 2.80
CA ALA A 96 12.72 -3.71 4.08
C ALA A 96 12.29 -5.18 3.93
N ARG A 97 11.66 -5.55 2.81
CA ARG A 97 11.34 -6.94 2.49
C ARG A 97 12.57 -7.71 2.01
N ASP A 98 13.44 -7.07 1.24
CA ASP A 98 14.77 -7.57 0.83
C ASP A 98 15.62 -7.91 2.06
N ASP A 99 15.69 -7.03 3.06
CA ASP A 99 16.39 -7.28 4.35
C ASP A 99 15.88 -8.54 5.09
N LYS A 100 14.66 -8.99 4.78
CA LYS A 100 14.00 -10.18 5.34
C LYS A 100 14.02 -11.39 4.41
N GLU A 101 14.71 -11.28 3.28
CA GLU A 101 14.75 -12.26 2.20
C GLU A 101 13.37 -12.57 1.57
N ASP A 102 12.40 -11.66 1.72
CA ASP A 102 11.11 -11.69 1.02
C ASP A 102 11.28 -11.08 -0.39
N TRP A 103 12.04 -11.79 -1.23
CA TRP A 103 12.38 -11.37 -2.58
C TRP A 103 11.14 -11.14 -3.46
N ASP A 104 10.11 -11.98 -3.31
CA ASP A 104 8.87 -11.82 -4.08
C ASP A 104 8.12 -10.55 -3.70
N GLY A 105 8.00 -10.27 -2.41
CA GLY A 105 7.38 -9.05 -1.91
C GLY A 105 8.20 -7.79 -2.24
N ALA A 106 9.52 -7.88 -2.21
CA ALA A 106 10.42 -6.79 -2.57
C ALA A 106 10.33 -6.44 -4.07
N ILE A 107 10.41 -7.44 -4.95
CA ILE A 107 10.21 -7.30 -6.39
C ILE A 107 8.86 -6.68 -6.71
N ALA A 108 7.78 -7.09 -6.04
CA ALA A 108 6.45 -6.53 -6.24
C ALA A 108 6.40 -5.03 -5.92
N ASP A 109 7.08 -4.60 -4.85
CA ASP A 109 7.15 -3.19 -4.48
C ASP A 109 8.02 -2.38 -5.44
N TYR A 110 9.17 -2.90 -5.85
CA TYR A 110 9.99 -2.26 -6.87
C TYR A 110 9.27 -2.15 -8.20
N ASN A 111 8.46 -3.14 -8.58
CA ASN A 111 7.59 -3.04 -9.75
C ASN A 111 6.64 -1.84 -9.66
N GLN A 112 6.05 -1.57 -8.50
CA GLN A 112 5.17 -0.41 -8.30
C GLN A 112 5.94 0.90 -8.37
N ALA A 113 7.12 0.98 -7.74
CA ALA A 113 7.98 2.16 -7.84
C ALA A 113 8.36 2.46 -9.30
N ILE A 114 8.76 1.45 -10.07
CA ILE A 114 9.14 1.55 -11.49
C ILE A 114 7.92 1.88 -12.36
N ALA A 115 6.73 1.38 -12.04
CA ALA A 115 5.51 1.72 -12.76
C ALA A 115 5.13 3.20 -12.59
N LEU A 116 5.39 3.77 -11.41
CA LEU A 116 5.15 5.19 -11.11
C LEU A 116 6.26 6.10 -11.65
N ASP A 117 7.51 5.63 -11.65
CA ASP A 117 8.67 6.29 -12.26
C ASP A 117 9.58 5.25 -12.95
N PRO A 118 9.48 5.12 -14.28
CA PRO A 118 10.33 4.19 -15.04
C PRO A 118 11.83 4.49 -14.98
N LYS A 119 12.22 5.64 -14.43
CA LYS A 119 13.61 6.04 -14.22
C LYS A 119 14.07 5.92 -12.77
N ALA A 120 13.30 5.24 -11.91
CA ALA A 120 13.72 4.93 -10.55
C ALA A 120 14.89 3.93 -10.55
N THR A 121 16.10 4.42 -10.81
CA THR A 121 17.32 3.61 -10.98
C THR A 121 17.64 2.75 -9.77
N SER A 122 17.44 3.25 -8.55
CA SER A 122 17.59 2.45 -7.32
C SER A 122 16.61 1.28 -7.24
N ALA A 123 15.36 1.46 -7.68
CA ALA A 123 14.37 0.38 -7.68
C ALA A 123 14.68 -0.68 -8.75
N LEU A 124 15.15 -0.26 -9.93
CA LEU A 124 15.62 -1.18 -10.98
C LEU A 124 16.82 -2.00 -10.49
N PHE A 125 17.80 -1.34 -9.87
CA PHE A 125 18.99 -1.99 -9.34
C PHE A 125 18.63 -3.04 -8.27
N ASN A 126 17.85 -2.66 -7.26
CA ASN A 126 17.50 -3.59 -6.19
C ASN A 126 16.61 -4.75 -6.69
N ARG A 127 15.67 -4.49 -7.60
CA ARG A 127 14.88 -5.56 -8.23
C ARG A 127 15.76 -6.53 -9.02
N GLY A 128 16.80 -6.01 -9.70
CA GLY A 128 17.80 -6.83 -10.37
C GLY A 128 18.57 -7.73 -9.39
N THR A 129 18.96 -7.18 -8.24
CA THR A 129 19.58 -7.95 -7.15
C THR A 129 18.66 -9.05 -6.63
N ASP A 130 17.38 -8.76 -6.38
CA ASP A 130 16.41 -9.75 -5.92
C ASP A 130 16.16 -10.86 -6.97
N TRP A 131 16.08 -10.50 -8.26
CA TRP A 131 16.02 -11.49 -9.33
C TRP A 131 17.24 -12.40 -9.32
N SER A 132 18.43 -11.84 -9.12
CA SER A 132 19.68 -12.60 -8.99
C SER A 132 19.68 -13.52 -7.76
N ASN A 133 19.20 -13.04 -6.61
CA ASN A 133 19.04 -13.84 -5.38
C ASN A 133 18.09 -15.04 -5.61
N LYS A 134 17.07 -14.85 -6.45
CA LYS A 134 16.16 -15.91 -6.91
C LYS A 134 16.74 -16.82 -8.00
N GLY A 135 17.95 -16.54 -8.50
CA GLY A 135 18.59 -17.27 -9.59
C GLY A 135 18.06 -16.95 -10.98
N ASP A 136 17.24 -15.91 -11.13
CA ASP A 136 16.74 -15.43 -12.42
C ASP A 136 17.65 -14.35 -12.99
N TYR A 137 18.79 -14.80 -13.52
CA TYR A 137 19.80 -13.89 -14.02
C TYR A 137 19.37 -13.13 -15.28
N ASP A 138 18.47 -13.69 -16.09
CA ASP A 138 17.99 -13.02 -17.30
C ASP A 138 17.21 -11.75 -16.95
N ARG A 139 16.32 -11.82 -15.95
CA ARG A 139 15.60 -10.64 -15.46
C ARG A 139 16.52 -9.66 -14.72
N ALA A 140 17.48 -10.17 -13.95
CA ALA A 140 18.48 -9.33 -13.29
C ALA A 140 19.31 -8.51 -14.30
N ILE A 141 19.85 -9.17 -15.33
CA ILE A 141 20.63 -8.53 -16.40
C ILE A 141 19.79 -7.49 -17.15
N ALA A 142 18.52 -7.79 -17.43
CA ALA A 142 17.63 -6.83 -18.07
C ALA A 142 17.50 -5.54 -17.26
N ASP A 143 17.27 -5.64 -15.94
CA ASP A 143 17.15 -4.48 -15.06
C ASP A 143 18.48 -3.70 -14.95
N PHE A 144 19.61 -4.39 -14.78
CA PHE A 144 20.92 -3.74 -14.73
C PHE A 144 21.28 -3.02 -16.03
N ASN A 145 20.92 -3.57 -17.19
CA ASN A 145 21.13 -2.90 -18.47
C ASN A 145 20.33 -1.59 -18.59
N ILE A 146 19.12 -1.55 -18.02
CA ILE A 146 18.33 -0.32 -17.98
C ILE A 146 19.03 0.71 -17.09
N VAL A 147 19.53 0.31 -15.91
CA VAL A 147 20.29 1.20 -15.00
C VAL A 147 21.50 1.81 -15.72
N ILE A 148 22.33 1.00 -16.38
CA ILE A 148 23.49 1.46 -17.15
C ILE A 148 23.09 2.44 -18.27
N SER A 149 21.94 2.21 -18.90
CA SER A 149 21.45 3.08 -19.98
C SER A 149 20.94 4.43 -19.47
N LEU A 150 20.42 4.50 -18.24
CA LEU A 150 19.90 5.73 -17.63
C LEU A 150 21.01 6.56 -16.98
N GLU A 151 21.99 5.90 -16.36
CA GLU A 151 23.13 6.53 -15.69
C GLU A 151 24.43 6.02 -16.31
N PRO A 152 24.78 6.50 -17.52
CA PRO A 152 26.08 6.23 -18.09
C PRO A 152 27.14 6.96 -17.27
N SER A 153 28.18 6.24 -16.85
CA SER A 153 29.35 6.76 -16.12
C SER A 153 30.07 7.88 -16.86
#